data_AF-A0A068NLP2-F1
#
_entry.id   AF-A0A068NLP2-F1
#
_cell.length_a   1.000
_cell.length_b   1.000
_cell.length_c   1.000
_cell.angle_alpha   90.00
_cell.angle_beta   90.00
_cell.angle_gamma   90.00
#
_symmetry.space_group_name_H-M   'P 1'
#
loop_
_entity.id
_entity.type
_entity.pdbx_description
1 polymer ?
#
loop_
_entity_poly.entity_id
_entity_poly.type
_entity_poly.pdbx_seq_one_letter_code
_entity_poly.pdbx_strand_id
1 'polypeptide(L)'
;MSPAQLEAAWEAGAAAIVPWGALEWHGDHLPLGLDGIVAESFAERLADQMEGVLLPGIWLPITTLPHPASLQIRTETFRAVLDDTLLGLAGAGVRSIAVVTGHYAQGHLIELYEAALRAMDDCPGLRVFAATPLQPLNDPSLLDHAARYETSQLLAIRPDLVHVEDLPDETEVRRDAVLGEHPRLGSAAEGHALLQKGLEAWATWIQTATRDSLEQFYKAEFDALQAYVDAYYTGSWDEALEAWWATKDRRSPAT
;
A
#
# COMPACT_ATOMS: atom_id res chain seq x y z
N MET A 1 -24.50 3.05 1.33
CA MET A 1 -25.24 4.27 0.96
C MET A 1 -26.16 3.97 -0.22
N SER A 2 -27.31 4.66 -0.35
CA SER A 2 -28.09 4.69 -1.58
C SER A 2 -27.46 5.68 -2.59
N PRO A 3 -27.83 5.65 -3.88
CA PRO A 3 -27.30 6.60 -4.87
C PRO A 3 -27.45 8.07 -4.46
N ALA A 4 -28.61 8.47 -3.91
CA ALA A 4 -28.83 9.85 -3.47
C ALA A 4 -27.97 10.26 -2.27
N GLN A 5 -27.66 9.32 -1.36
CA GLN A 5 -26.74 9.59 -0.24
C GLN A 5 -25.31 9.76 -0.73
N LEU A 6 -24.90 8.95 -1.70
CA LEU A 6 -23.57 9.00 -2.30
C LEU A 6 -23.36 10.31 -3.07
N GLU A 7 -24.33 10.70 -3.89
CA GLU A 7 -24.33 11.96 -4.62
C GLU A 7 -24.22 13.15 -3.66
N ALA A 8 -25.06 13.20 -2.61
CA ALA A 8 -25.01 14.26 -1.62
C ALA A 8 -23.66 14.35 -0.88
N ALA A 9 -23.03 13.20 -0.57
CA ALA A 9 -21.71 13.18 0.07
C ALA A 9 -20.62 13.76 -0.84
N TRP A 10 -20.61 13.39 -2.13
CA TRP A 10 -19.64 13.90 -3.10
C TRP A 10 -19.88 15.37 -3.47
N GLU A 11 -21.13 15.83 -3.55
CA GLU A 11 -21.46 17.25 -3.69
C GLU A 11 -20.98 18.08 -2.49
N ALA A 12 -21.00 17.50 -1.29
CA ALA A 12 -20.42 18.09 -0.08
C ALA A 12 -18.87 18.02 -0.04
N GLY A 13 -18.24 17.38 -1.02
CA GLY A 13 -16.78 17.28 -1.14
C GLY A 13 -16.15 16.13 -0.38
N ALA A 14 -16.92 15.12 0.05
CA ALA A 14 -16.38 13.93 0.71
C ALA A 14 -15.36 13.22 -0.19
N ALA A 15 -14.24 12.81 0.38
CA ALA A 15 -13.22 12.05 -0.33
C ALA A 15 -13.70 10.62 -0.59
N ALA A 16 -13.37 10.06 -1.75
CA ALA A 16 -13.49 8.63 -1.99
C ALA A 16 -12.26 7.90 -1.42
N ILE A 17 -12.48 7.00 -0.48
CA ILE A 17 -11.42 6.20 0.15
C ILE A 17 -11.44 4.80 -0.47
N VAL A 18 -10.37 4.44 -1.19
CA VAL A 18 -10.26 3.21 -1.99
C VAL A 18 -9.20 2.29 -1.35
N PRO A 19 -9.60 1.20 -0.68
CA PRO A 19 -8.66 0.19 -0.21
C PRO A 19 -8.16 -0.67 -1.37
N TRP A 20 -6.84 -0.84 -1.45
CA TRP A 20 -6.19 -1.68 -2.44
C TRP A 20 -5.24 -2.69 -1.77
N GLY A 21 -5.57 -3.97 -1.84
CA GLY A 21 -4.83 -5.05 -1.21
C GLY A 21 -4.07 -5.94 -2.19
N ALA A 22 -3.26 -6.82 -1.61
CA ALA A 22 -2.64 -7.95 -2.27
C ALA A 22 -3.02 -9.26 -1.59
N LEU A 23 -2.88 -10.35 -2.34
CA LEU A 23 -2.77 -11.68 -1.79
C LEU A 23 -1.33 -12.15 -2.03
N GLU A 24 -0.49 -12.01 -1.01
CA GLU A 24 0.96 -12.14 -1.09
C GLU A 24 1.51 -12.91 0.11
N TRP A 25 2.56 -13.69 -0.13
CA TRP A 25 3.26 -14.42 0.91
C TRP A 25 4.01 -13.52 1.89
N HIS A 26 3.61 -13.63 3.16
CA HIS A 26 4.16 -12.89 4.30
C HIS A 26 4.78 -13.83 5.34
N GLY A 27 5.42 -14.91 4.87
CA GLY A 27 5.93 -15.96 5.74
C GLY A 27 4.79 -16.81 6.30
N ASP A 28 5.12 -17.74 7.20
CA ASP A 28 4.14 -18.66 7.78
C ASP A 28 3.42 -18.05 9.00
N HIS A 29 3.93 -16.95 9.57
CA HIS A 29 3.35 -16.29 10.75
C HIS A 29 2.25 -15.27 10.44
N LEU A 30 2.06 -14.92 9.17
CA LEU A 30 1.08 -13.91 8.73
C LEU A 30 0.19 -14.46 7.61
N PRO A 31 -1.07 -14.01 7.52
CA PRO A 31 -1.97 -14.45 6.48
C PRO A 31 -1.54 -13.91 5.11
N LEU A 32 -1.81 -14.68 4.05
CA LEU A 32 -1.62 -14.23 2.66
C LEU A 32 -2.34 -12.91 2.33
N GLY A 33 -3.39 -12.58 3.07
CA GLY A 33 -4.18 -11.38 2.84
C GLY A 33 -3.82 -10.19 3.73
N LEU A 34 -2.63 -10.18 4.35
CA LEU A 34 -2.22 -9.09 5.27
C LEU A 34 -2.48 -7.71 4.66
N ASP A 35 -2.00 -7.47 3.45
CA ASP A 35 -2.07 -6.18 2.76
C ASP A 35 -3.51 -5.69 2.63
N GLY A 36 -4.41 -6.54 2.15
CA GLY A 36 -5.82 -6.18 2.00
C GLY A 36 -6.52 -6.00 3.35
N ILE A 37 -6.21 -6.83 4.36
CA ILE A 37 -6.77 -6.68 5.72
C ILE A 37 -6.36 -5.33 6.33
N VAL A 38 -5.07 -4.96 6.21
CA VAL A 38 -4.54 -3.70 6.72
C VAL A 38 -5.13 -2.53 5.94
N ALA A 39 -5.14 -2.59 4.60
CA ALA A 39 -5.69 -1.54 3.74
C ALA A 39 -7.17 -1.28 4.02
N GLU A 40 -8.00 -2.33 4.09
CA GLU A 40 -9.42 -2.22 4.38
C GLU A 40 -9.67 -1.66 5.79
N SER A 41 -8.99 -2.17 6.81
CA SER A 41 -9.16 -1.67 8.18
C SER A 41 -8.70 -0.22 8.33
N PHE A 42 -7.60 0.16 7.68
CA PHE A 42 -7.11 1.53 7.72
C PHE A 42 -8.05 2.48 6.95
N ALA A 43 -8.51 2.07 5.76
CA ALA A 43 -9.45 2.82 4.94
C ALA A 43 -10.80 3.03 5.65
N GLU A 44 -11.31 2.04 6.38
CA GLU A 44 -12.53 2.17 7.18
C GLU A 44 -12.37 3.25 8.27
N ARG A 45 -11.28 3.18 9.05
CA ARG A 45 -10.97 4.18 10.08
C ARG A 45 -10.76 5.58 9.50
N LEU A 46 -10.12 5.66 8.33
CA LEU A 46 -9.89 6.91 7.63
C LEU A 46 -11.20 7.52 7.11
N ALA A 47 -12.08 6.70 6.53
CA ALA A 47 -13.39 7.14 6.08
C ALA A 47 -14.24 7.66 7.25
N ASP A 48 -14.24 6.96 8.38
CA ASP A 48 -14.93 7.41 9.60
C ASP A 48 -14.38 8.76 10.11
N GLN A 49 -13.05 8.90 10.18
CA GLN A 49 -12.41 10.13 10.66
C GLN A 49 -12.64 11.33 9.72
N MET A 50 -12.76 11.08 8.43
CA MET A 50 -12.85 12.11 7.40
C MET A 50 -14.27 12.41 6.93
N GLU A 51 -15.27 11.69 7.47
CA GLU A 51 -16.63 11.62 6.90
C GLU A 51 -16.58 11.31 5.39
N GLY A 52 -15.62 10.46 5.01
CA GLY A 52 -15.35 10.04 3.64
C GLY A 52 -16.28 8.91 3.18
N VAL A 53 -16.29 8.66 1.87
CA VAL A 53 -17.00 7.53 1.29
C VAL A 53 -16.02 6.37 1.15
N LEU A 54 -16.20 5.30 1.94
CA LEU A 54 -15.47 4.05 1.77
C LEU A 54 -15.97 3.27 0.55
N LEU A 55 -15.07 2.93 -0.36
CA LEU A 55 -15.32 2.08 -1.53
C LEU A 55 -15.01 0.60 -1.18
N PRO A 56 -15.58 -0.37 -1.92
CA PRO A 56 -15.21 -1.78 -1.76
C PRO A 56 -13.71 -2.02 -2.01
N GLY A 57 -13.10 -2.92 -1.24
CA GLY A 57 -11.69 -3.29 -1.38
C GLY A 57 -11.37 -3.99 -2.71
N ILE A 58 -10.22 -3.64 -3.28
CA ILE A 58 -9.71 -4.19 -4.54
C ILE A 58 -8.48 -5.04 -4.23
N TRP A 59 -8.51 -6.32 -4.60
CA TRP A 59 -7.44 -7.29 -4.31
C TRP A 59 -6.69 -7.68 -5.59
N LEU A 60 -6.06 -6.69 -6.21
CA LEU A 60 -5.41 -6.83 -7.52
C LEU A 60 -3.94 -6.38 -7.43
N PRO A 61 -3.01 -7.26 -7.03
CA PRO A 61 -1.62 -6.88 -6.88
C PRO A 61 -0.76 -7.22 -8.10
N ILE A 62 0.32 -6.47 -8.22
CA ILE A 62 1.47 -6.81 -9.07
C ILE A 62 2.70 -6.93 -8.18
N THR A 63 3.76 -7.53 -8.69
CA THR A 63 5.05 -7.62 -7.98
C THR A 63 4.98 -8.24 -6.59
N THR A 64 4.13 -9.24 -6.39
CA THR A 64 4.07 -10.01 -5.14
C THR A 64 5.26 -10.96 -5.01
N LEU A 65 5.81 -11.16 -3.81
CA LEU A 65 6.90 -12.09 -3.56
C LEU A 65 6.61 -13.48 -4.12
N PRO A 66 7.58 -14.11 -4.81
CA PRO A 66 7.39 -15.41 -5.44
C PRO A 66 7.02 -16.51 -4.43
N HIS A 67 5.77 -16.96 -4.48
CA HIS A 67 5.25 -18.09 -3.71
C HIS A 67 4.03 -18.67 -4.45
N PRO A 68 3.79 -20.00 -4.45
CA PRO A 68 2.68 -20.61 -5.19
C PRO A 68 1.29 -20.10 -4.81
N ALA A 69 1.16 -19.54 -3.61
CA ALA A 69 -0.08 -18.97 -3.12
C ALA A 69 -0.17 -17.44 -3.25
N SER A 70 0.91 -16.74 -3.65
CA SER A 70 0.83 -15.32 -4.02
C SER A 70 0.11 -15.19 -5.36
N LEU A 71 -0.78 -14.20 -5.47
CA LEU A 71 -1.45 -13.87 -6.72
C LEU A 71 -0.73 -12.73 -7.40
N GLN A 72 -0.49 -12.87 -8.70
CA GLN A 72 0.06 -11.81 -9.54
C GLN A 72 -0.85 -11.60 -10.73
N ILE A 73 -1.27 -10.35 -10.92
CA ILE A 73 -1.96 -9.95 -12.14
C ILE A 73 -0.98 -9.27 -13.10
N ARG A 74 -1.35 -9.21 -14.38
CA ARG A 74 -0.54 -8.50 -15.37
C ARG A 74 -0.55 -7.00 -15.08
N THR A 75 0.61 -6.36 -15.23
CA THR A 75 0.76 -4.90 -15.04
C THR A 75 -0.23 -4.10 -15.88
N GLU A 76 -0.52 -4.51 -17.12
CA GLU A 76 -1.48 -3.80 -17.98
C GLU A 76 -2.91 -3.92 -17.46
N THR A 77 -3.26 -5.06 -16.83
CA THR A 77 -4.58 -5.25 -16.22
C THR A 77 -4.71 -4.41 -14.95
N PHE A 78 -3.64 -4.35 -14.14
CA PHE A 78 -3.57 -3.48 -12.98
C PHE A 78 -3.78 -2.01 -13.36
N ARG A 79 -2.97 -1.51 -14.31
CA ARG A 79 -3.07 -0.14 -14.84
C ARG A 79 -4.47 0.17 -15.34
N ALA A 80 -5.04 -0.70 -16.19
CA ALA A 80 -6.36 -0.47 -16.75
C ALA A 80 -7.45 -0.35 -15.68
N VAL A 81 -7.46 -1.24 -14.69
CA VAL A 81 -8.44 -1.17 -13.59
C VAL A 81 -8.24 0.07 -12.74
N LEU A 82 -6.99 0.43 -12.43
CA LEU A 82 -6.68 1.60 -11.61
C LEU A 82 -7.07 2.90 -12.33
N ASP A 83 -6.67 3.06 -13.59
CA ASP A 83 -7.01 4.24 -14.41
C ASP A 83 -8.54 4.37 -14.56
N ASP A 84 -9.25 3.28 -14.91
CA ASP A 84 -10.72 3.29 -15.03
C ASP A 84 -11.42 3.60 -13.70
N THR A 85 -10.85 3.15 -12.57
CA THR A 85 -11.38 3.44 -11.24
C THR A 85 -11.24 4.93 -10.91
N LEU A 86 -10.05 5.50 -11.09
CA LEU A 86 -9.79 6.91 -10.77
C LEU A 86 -10.58 7.86 -11.69
N LEU A 87 -10.58 7.61 -12.99
CA LEU A 87 -11.32 8.42 -13.96
C LEU A 87 -12.84 8.23 -13.82
N GLY A 88 -13.29 7.02 -13.49
CA GLY A 88 -14.70 6.74 -13.20
C GLY A 88 -15.21 7.53 -11.99
N LEU A 89 -14.43 7.56 -10.89
CA LEU A 89 -14.73 8.37 -9.71
C LEU A 89 -14.75 9.86 -10.04
N ALA A 90 -13.76 10.35 -10.80
CA ALA A 90 -13.71 11.74 -11.24
C ALA A 90 -14.93 12.12 -12.10
N GLY A 91 -15.33 11.24 -13.02
CA GLY A 91 -16.53 11.38 -13.85
C GLY A 91 -17.83 11.37 -13.03
N ALA A 92 -17.86 10.67 -11.90
CA ALA A 92 -18.97 10.68 -10.95
C ALA A 92 -19.02 11.92 -10.04
N GLY A 93 -18.11 12.88 -10.22
CA GLY A 93 -18.09 14.16 -9.49
C GLY A 93 -17.10 14.21 -8.33
N VAL A 94 -16.38 13.12 -8.04
CA VAL A 94 -15.37 13.11 -6.96
C VAL A 94 -14.21 14.04 -7.31
N ARG A 95 -13.72 14.80 -6.33
CA ARG A 95 -12.57 15.72 -6.49
C ARG A 95 -11.42 15.43 -5.53
N SER A 96 -11.59 14.50 -4.60
CA SER A 96 -10.54 14.02 -3.71
C SER A 96 -10.66 12.49 -3.62
N ILE A 97 -9.59 11.79 -4.01
CA ILE A 97 -9.49 10.34 -3.93
C ILE A 97 -8.28 9.99 -3.07
N ALA A 98 -8.48 9.07 -2.14
CA ALA A 98 -7.44 8.50 -1.29
C ALA A 98 -7.34 7.00 -1.58
N VAL A 99 -6.26 6.55 -2.22
CA VAL A 99 -6.01 5.14 -2.52
C VAL A 99 -5.07 4.57 -1.48
N VAL A 100 -5.61 3.85 -0.50
CA VAL A 100 -4.84 3.22 0.59
C VAL A 100 -4.40 1.84 0.10
N THR A 101 -3.14 1.68 -0.26
CA THR A 101 -2.59 0.36 -0.59
C THR A 101 -1.92 -0.29 0.61
N GLY A 102 -2.20 -1.56 0.87
CA GLY A 102 -1.49 -2.33 1.90
C GLY A 102 -0.19 -2.96 1.38
N HIS A 103 0.06 -2.86 0.08
CA HIS A 103 1.16 -3.53 -0.61
C HIS A 103 2.34 -2.59 -0.83
N TYR A 104 3.52 -2.97 -0.33
CA TYR A 104 4.71 -2.13 -0.33
C TYR A 104 5.65 -2.39 -1.53
N ALA A 105 5.31 -3.30 -2.46
CA ALA A 105 6.20 -3.64 -3.57
C ALA A 105 6.46 -2.47 -4.53
N GLN A 106 7.72 -2.36 -4.99
CA GLN A 106 8.21 -1.18 -5.71
C GLN A 106 7.46 -0.95 -7.03
N GLY A 107 7.28 -1.98 -7.84
CA GLY A 107 6.56 -1.87 -9.11
C GLY A 107 5.09 -1.49 -8.89
N HIS A 108 4.44 -2.10 -7.90
CA HIS A 108 3.07 -1.75 -7.51
C HIS A 108 2.92 -0.27 -7.13
N LEU A 109 3.81 0.24 -6.26
CA LEU A 109 3.79 1.64 -5.83
C LEU A 109 4.06 2.61 -6.99
N ILE A 110 5.03 2.30 -7.86
CA ILE A 110 5.32 3.13 -9.04
C ILE A 110 4.08 3.25 -9.92
N GLU A 111 3.41 2.13 -10.23
CA GLU A 111 2.20 2.14 -11.04
C GLU A 111 1.05 2.91 -10.39
N LEU A 112 0.93 2.80 -9.07
CA LEU A 112 -0.04 3.54 -8.28
C LEU A 112 0.15 5.06 -8.42
N TYR A 113 1.41 5.52 -8.28
CA TYR A 113 1.75 6.94 -8.34
C TYR A 113 1.61 7.49 -9.76
N GLU A 114 2.03 6.73 -10.77
CA GLU A 114 1.85 7.14 -12.16
C GLU A 114 0.36 7.28 -12.51
N ALA A 115 -0.49 6.35 -12.08
CA ALA A 115 -1.94 6.45 -12.30
C ALA A 115 -2.55 7.65 -11.57
N ALA A 116 -2.12 7.93 -10.34
CA ALA A 116 -2.55 9.11 -9.60
C ALA A 116 -2.19 10.42 -10.33
N LEU A 117 -0.95 10.52 -10.83
CA LEU A 117 -0.50 11.67 -11.62
C LEU A 117 -1.27 11.82 -12.93
N ARG A 118 -1.41 10.73 -13.71
CA ARG A 118 -2.20 10.73 -14.96
C ARG A 118 -3.64 11.17 -14.73
N ALA A 119 -4.31 10.67 -13.70
CA ALA A 119 -5.67 11.06 -13.38
C ALA A 119 -5.78 12.55 -13.02
N MET A 120 -4.80 13.11 -12.29
CA MET A 120 -4.75 14.55 -11.97
C MET A 120 -4.44 15.42 -13.19
N ASP A 121 -3.71 14.91 -14.18
CA ASP A 121 -3.48 15.56 -15.48
C ASP A 121 -4.74 15.59 -16.34
N ASP A 122 -5.43 14.45 -16.45
CA ASP A 122 -6.62 14.30 -17.28
C ASP A 122 -7.84 15.04 -16.69
N CYS A 123 -7.89 15.19 -15.36
CA CYS A 123 -9.01 15.81 -14.63
C CYS A 123 -8.56 17.01 -13.79
N PRO A 124 -8.51 18.23 -14.35
CA PRO A 124 -8.14 19.43 -13.59
C PRO A 124 -9.01 19.63 -12.34
N GLY A 125 -8.37 19.81 -11.18
CA GLY A 125 -9.03 19.96 -9.89
C GLY A 125 -9.31 18.65 -9.15
N LEU A 126 -9.02 17.49 -9.76
CA LEU A 126 -8.92 16.23 -9.05
C LEU A 126 -7.64 16.20 -8.21
N ARG A 127 -7.73 15.68 -7.00
CA ARG A 127 -6.59 15.34 -6.15
C ARG A 127 -6.64 13.85 -5.86
N VAL A 128 -5.56 13.13 -6.21
CA VAL A 128 -5.41 11.71 -5.91
C VAL A 128 -4.20 11.55 -5.00
N PHE A 129 -4.45 11.10 -3.77
CA PHE A 129 -3.41 10.72 -2.83
C PHE A 129 -3.37 9.21 -2.70
N ALA A 130 -2.23 8.60 -3.01
CA ALA A 130 -2.07 7.16 -3.07
C ALA A 130 -0.78 6.77 -2.34
N ALA A 131 -0.89 5.90 -1.35
CA ALA A 131 0.23 5.54 -0.47
C ALA A 131 -0.12 4.30 0.36
N THR A 132 0.88 3.77 1.07
CA THR A 132 0.64 2.83 2.18
C THR A 132 0.28 3.55 3.47
N PRO A 133 -0.27 2.88 4.49
CA PRO A 133 -0.70 3.51 5.75
C PRO A 133 0.37 4.38 6.42
N LEU A 134 1.64 3.93 6.37
CA LEU A 134 2.75 4.55 7.12
C LEU A 134 3.64 5.45 6.28
N GLN A 135 3.58 5.37 4.95
CA GLN A 135 4.43 6.19 4.05
C GLN A 135 4.31 7.69 4.30
N PRO A 136 3.12 8.26 4.62
CA PRO A 136 3.00 9.70 4.87
C PRO A 136 3.71 10.19 6.13
N LEU A 137 4.22 9.27 6.97
CA LEU A 137 5.09 9.60 8.10
C LEU A 137 6.52 9.96 7.65
N ASN A 138 6.86 9.68 6.39
CA ASN A 138 8.16 9.98 5.78
C ASN A 138 9.34 9.39 6.59
N ASP A 139 9.17 8.16 7.05
CA ASP A 139 10.19 7.37 7.73
C ASP A 139 10.36 6.02 7.01
N PRO A 140 11.36 5.90 6.12
CA PRO A 140 11.61 4.67 5.37
C PRO A 140 11.92 3.45 6.25
N SER A 141 12.32 3.65 7.51
CA SER A 141 12.61 2.54 8.42
C SER A 141 11.36 1.77 8.84
N LEU A 142 10.17 2.36 8.65
CA LEU A 142 8.88 1.76 8.98
C LEU A 142 8.31 0.89 7.84
N LEU A 143 8.97 0.87 6.68
CA LEU A 143 8.53 0.12 5.51
C LEU A 143 9.30 -1.22 5.49
N ASP A 144 8.62 -2.29 5.84
CA ASP A 144 9.17 -3.64 5.93
C ASP A 144 8.24 -4.67 5.29
N HIS A 145 8.70 -5.91 5.13
CA HIS A 145 7.90 -7.01 4.58
C HIS A 145 7.90 -8.19 5.53
N ALA A 146 6.71 -8.65 5.91
CA ALA A 146 6.46 -9.71 6.88
C ALA A 146 7.21 -9.54 8.21
N ALA A 147 7.67 -8.33 8.52
CA ALA A 147 8.62 -8.03 9.56
C ALA A 147 7.92 -7.33 10.73
N ARG A 148 8.68 -6.68 11.62
CA ARG A 148 8.19 -6.04 12.84
C ARG A 148 6.97 -5.14 12.61
N TYR A 149 6.99 -4.24 11.63
CA TYR A 149 5.97 -3.19 11.50
C TYR A 149 4.68 -3.71 10.87
N GLU A 150 4.73 -4.51 9.82
CA GLU A 150 3.54 -5.22 9.32
C GLU A 150 2.94 -6.17 10.35
N THR A 151 3.79 -6.90 11.09
CA THR A 151 3.33 -7.76 12.20
C THR A 151 2.66 -6.92 13.29
N SER A 152 3.25 -5.78 13.67
CA SER A 152 2.67 -4.83 14.63
C SER A 152 1.31 -4.30 14.16
N GLN A 153 1.20 -3.89 12.89
CA GLN A 153 -0.06 -3.44 12.30
C GLN A 153 -1.13 -4.53 12.38
N LEU A 154 -0.81 -5.78 11.99
CA LEU A 154 -1.79 -6.87 12.02
C LEU A 154 -2.13 -7.29 13.46
N LEU A 155 -1.19 -7.30 14.40
CA LEU A 155 -1.46 -7.53 15.83
C LEU A 155 -2.46 -6.51 16.41
N ALA A 156 -2.47 -5.28 15.89
CA ALA A 156 -3.42 -4.25 16.30
C ALA A 156 -4.83 -4.42 15.69
N ILE A 157 -4.94 -5.10 14.54
CA ILE A 157 -6.19 -5.21 13.77
C ILE A 157 -6.83 -6.59 13.93
N ARG A 158 -6.05 -7.66 13.75
CA ARG A 158 -6.43 -9.08 13.79
C ARG A 158 -5.35 -9.91 14.47
N PRO A 159 -5.15 -9.78 15.79
CA PRO A 159 -4.14 -10.53 16.52
C PRO A 159 -4.35 -12.06 16.44
N ASP A 160 -5.57 -12.51 16.14
CA ASP A 160 -5.91 -13.92 15.94
C ASP A 160 -5.29 -14.54 14.67
N LEU A 161 -4.76 -13.72 13.76
CA LEU A 161 -4.13 -14.17 12.51
C LEU A 161 -2.59 -14.14 12.56
N VAL A 162 -2.01 -13.80 13.71
CA VAL A 162 -0.55 -13.64 13.87
C VAL A 162 0.01 -14.80 14.69
N HIS A 163 0.93 -15.56 14.10
CA HIS A 163 1.51 -16.77 14.67
C HIS A 163 3.05 -16.71 14.67
N VAL A 164 3.64 -15.74 15.37
CA VAL A 164 5.11 -15.54 15.42
C VAL A 164 5.87 -16.71 16.03
N GLU A 165 5.18 -17.63 16.69
CA GLU A 165 5.67 -18.92 17.16
C GLU A 165 6.03 -19.89 16.03
N ASP A 166 5.44 -19.73 14.84
CA ASP A 166 5.70 -20.59 13.67
C ASP A 166 7.04 -20.25 12.99
N LEU A 167 7.67 -19.13 13.36
CA LEU A 167 8.96 -18.72 12.85
C LEU A 167 10.15 -19.39 13.58
N PRO A 168 11.30 -19.54 12.91
CA PRO A 168 12.57 -19.82 13.58
C PRO A 168 13.01 -18.64 14.49
N ASP A 169 14.09 -18.84 15.27
CA ASP A 169 14.73 -17.76 16.05
C ASP A 169 15.52 -16.79 15.17
N GLU A 170 16.02 -17.27 14.03
CA GLU A 170 16.67 -16.47 13.00
C GLU A 170 15.96 -16.66 11.67
N THR A 171 15.54 -15.56 11.06
CA THR A 171 14.79 -15.56 9.80
C THR A 171 15.71 -15.39 8.59
N GLU A 172 15.41 -16.09 7.52
CA GLU A 172 16.08 -15.97 6.22
C GLU A 172 15.07 -15.47 5.18
N VAL A 173 15.39 -14.37 4.47
CA VAL A 173 14.48 -13.70 3.51
C VAL A 173 13.81 -14.70 2.55
N ARG A 174 14.58 -15.61 1.95
CA ARG A 174 14.08 -16.57 0.95
C ARG A 174 13.17 -17.66 1.52
N ARG A 175 13.31 -17.97 2.82
CA ARG A 175 12.56 -19.05 3.47
C ARG A 175 11.36 -18.53 4.24
N ASP A 176 11.51 -17.37 4.87
CA ASP A 176 10.56 -16.88 5.87
C ASP A 176 9.88 -15.57 5.41
N ALA A 177 10.19 -15.07 4.21
CA ALA A 177 9.72 -13.81 3.63
C ALA A 177 10.06 -12.54 4.43
N VAL A 178 10.76 -12.64 5.57
CA VAL A 178 11.01 -11.47 6.43
C VAL A 178 12.08 -10.57 5.82
N LEU A 179 11.70 -9.38 5.36
CA LEU A 179 12.59 -8.27 5.02
C LEU A 179 12.42 -7.13 6.04
N GLY A 180 13.25 -7.13 7.07
CA GLY A 180 13.22 -6.11 8.11
C GLY A 180 13.68 -6.65 9.45
N GLU A 181 13.26 -5.99 10.53
CA GLU A 181 13.48 -6.47 11.89
C GLU A 181 12.61 -7.70 12.20
N HIS A 182 13.08 -8.53 13.12
CA HIS A 182 12.40 -9.79 13.45
C HIS A 182 10.94 -9.57 13.93
N PRO A 183 9.95 -10.32 13.43
CA PRO A 183 8.52 -10.14 13.73
C PRO A 183 8.16 -10.13 15.22
N ARG A 184 8.86 -10.94 16.03
CA ARG A 184 8.71 -11.00 17.49
C ARG A 184 9.01 -9.69 18.23
N LEU A 185 9.66 -8.72 17.58
CA LEU A 185 9.86 -7.37 18.14
C LEU A 185 8.60 -6.51 18.04
N GLY A 186 7.64 -6.90 17.19
CA GLY A 186 6.39 -6.20 17.00
C GLY A 186 5.41 -6.40 18.16
N SER A 187 4.47 -5.47 18.31
CA SER A 187 3.42 -5.54 19.32
C SER A 187 2.14 -4.84 18.85
N ALA A 188 0.99 -5.27 19.40
CA ALA A 188 -0.27 -4.59 19.14
C ALA A 188 -0.24 -3.11 19.55
N ALA A 189 0.43 -2.76 20.66
CA ALA A 189 0.53 -1.38 21.12
C ALA A 189 1.31 -0.49 20.14
N GLU A 190 2.39 -1.02 19.55
CA GLU A 190 3.14 -0.36 18.48
C GLU A 190 2.28 -0.19 17.23
N GLY A 191 1.57 -1.24 16.80
CA GLY A 191 0.66 -1.17 15.66
C GLY A 191 -0.43 -0.11 15.83
N HIS A 192 -1.08 -0.06 16.99
CA HIS A 192 -2.09 0.98 17.28
C HIS A 192 -1.49 2.38 17.17
N ALA A 193 -0.30 2.59 17.72
CA ALA A 193 0.36 3.90 17.68
C ALA A 193 0.76 4.31 16.26
N LEU A 194 1.27 3.37 15.46
CA LEU A 194 1.66 3.63 14.07
C LEU A 194 0.44 3.90 13.18
N LEU A 195 -0.60 3.08 13.28
CA LEU A 195 -1.84 3.27 12.51
C LEU A 195 -2.50 4.61 12.87
N GLN A 196 -2.50 5.01 14.15
CA GLN A 196 -3.04 6.30 14.56
C GLN A 196 -2.26 7.48 13.95
N LYS A 197 -0.93 7.43 13.99
CA LYS A 197 -0.09 8.47 13.34
C LYS A 197 -0.33 8.51 11.83
N GLY A 198 -0.44 7.34 11.21
CA GLY A 198 -0.79 7.22 9.78
C GLY A 198 -2.10 7.92 9.48
N LEU A 199 -3.17 7.63 10.24
CA LEU A 199 -4.49 8.25 10.06
C LEU A 199 -4.43 9.78 10.17
N GLU A 200 -3.68 10.31 11.14
CA GLU A 200 -3.48 11.76 11.31
C GLU A 200 -2.75 12.39 10.10
N ALA A 201 -1.72 11.71 9.58
CA ALA A 201 -0.99 12.16 8.41
C ALA A 201 -1.86 12.10 7.14
N TRP A 202 -2.59 11.01 6.91
CA TRP A 202 -3.52 10.84 5.80
C TRP A 202 -4.63 11.90 5.82
N ALA A 203 -5.24 12.14 6.98
CA ALA A 203 -6.25 13.18 7.13
C ALA A 203 -5.72 14.56 6.74
N THR A 204 -4.48 14.87 7.14
CA THR A 204 -3.80 16.11 6.75
C THR A 204 -3.63 16.19 5.23
N TRP A 205 -3.13 15.14 4.59
CA TRP A 205 -2.99 15.09 3.13
C TRP A 205 -4.33 15.29 2.41
N ILE A 206 -5.39 14.59 2.82
CA ILE A 206 -6.71 14.74 2.19
C ILE A 206 -7.24 16.18 2.31
N GLN A 207 -7.08 16.80 3.47
CA GLN A 207 -7.61 18.14 3.75
C GLN A 207 -6.81 19.25 3.07
N THR A 208 -5.48 19.18 3.13
CA THR A 208 -4.62 20.33 2.81
C THR A 208 -3.80 20.17 1.55
N ALA A 209 -3.68 18.96 0.99
CA ALA A 209 -2.83 18.75 -0.17
C ALA A 209 -3.31 19.57 -1.37
N THR A 210 -2.34 20.25 -1.97
CA THR A 210 -2.43 20.84 -3.30
C THR A 210 -1.86 19.86 -4.33
N ARG A 211 -2.17 20.10 -5.59
CA ARG A 211 -1.54 19.37 -6.70
C ARG A 211 -0.01 19.40 -6.60
N ASP A 212 0.59 20.58 -6.42
CA ASP A 212 2.04 20.73 -6.27
C ASP A 212 2.61 19.90 -5.11
N SER A 213 1.93 19.84 -3.96
CA SER A 213 2.39 19.03 -2.83
C SER A 213 2.32 17.53 -3.10
N LEU A 214 1.30 17.07 -3.84
CA LEU A 214 1.16 15.67 -4.27
C LEU A 214 2.24 15.30 -5.29
N GLU A 215 2.49 16.17 -6.27
CA GLU A 215 3.56 15.99 -7.25
C GLU A 215 4.95 15.93 -6.56
N GLN A 216 5.18 16.76 -5.54
CA GLN A 216 6.41 16.71 -4.75
C GLN A 216 6.55 15.42 -3.93
N PHE A 217 5.45 14.94 -3.34
CA PHE A 217 5.42 13.66 -2.65
C PHE A 217 5.79 12.52 -3.59
N TYR A 218 5.08 12.38 -4.73
CA TYR A 218 5.36 11.32 -5.69
C TYR A 218 6.77 11.43 -6.29
N LYS A 219 7.27 12.65 -6.50
CA LYS A 219 8.65 12.83 -6.94
C LYS A 219 9.65 12.27 -5.93
N ALA A 220 9.46 12.53 -4.64
CA ALA A 220 10.33 12.00 -3.60
C ALA A 220 10.27 10.46 -3.54
N GLU A 221 9.08 9.88 -3.71
CA GLU A 221 8.90 8.42 -3.78
C GLU A 221 9.60 7.80 -5.01
N PHE A 222 9.47 8.42 -6.19
CA PHE A 222 10.20 7.96 -7.38
C PHE A 222 11.72 8.06 -7.20
N ASP A 223 12.21 9.17 -6.63
CA ASP A 223 13.64 9.34 -6.35
C ASP A 223 14.15 8.23 -5.40
N ALA A 224 13.35 7.85 -4.39
CA ALA A 224 13.69 6.78 -3.45
C ALA A 224 13.73 5.39 -4.12
N LEU A 225 12.87 5.16 -5.11
CA LEU A 225 12.79 3.90 -5.86
C LEU A 225 13.73 3.84 -7.08
N GLN A 226 14.37 4.95 -7.46
CA GLN A 226 15.17 5.04 -8.68
C GLN A 226 16.30 4.00 -8.74
N ALA A 227 16.98 3.75 -7.62
CA ALA A 227 18.05 2.75 -7.56
C ALA A 227 17.55 1.33 -7.83
N TYR A 228 16.30 1.01 -7.46
CA TYR A 228 15.67 -0.26 -7.82
C TYR A 228 15.35 -0.30 -9.31
N VAL A 229 14.75 0.78 -9.85
CA VAL A 229 14.39 0.87 -11.27
C VAL A 229 15.62 0.71 -12.16
N ASP A 230 16.68 1.47 -11.88
CA ASP A 230 17.94 1.42 -12.64
C ASP A 230 18.60 0.03 -12.63
N ALA A 231 18.47 -0.68 -11.51
CA ALA A 231 19.10 -1.98 -11.34
C ALA A 231 18.31 -3.14 -11.95
N TYR A 232 16.97 -3.08 -11.94
CA TYR A 232 16.13 -4.24 -12.19
C TYR A 232 15.09 -4.08 -13.30
N TYR A 233 14.66 -2.86 -13.64
CA TYR A 233 13.58 -2.68 -14.60
C TYR A 233 14.05 -2.74 -16.06
N THR A 234 13.61 -3.75 -16.79
CA THR A 234 13.91 -3.98 -18.21
C THR A 234 12.69 -3.82 -19.13
N GLY A 235 11.65 -3.14 -18.65
CA GLY A 235 10.36 -3.00 -19.34
C GLY A 235 9.27 -3.94 -18.83
N SER A 236 9.55 -4.70 -17.77
CA SER A 236 8.60 -5.57 -17.09
C SER A 236 8.84 -5.53 -15.57
N TRP A 237 7.80 -5.25 -14.80
CA TRP A 237 7.89 -5.30 -13.33
C TRP A 237 8.00 -6.73 -12.80
N ASP A 238 7.46 -7.71 -13.53
CA ASP A 238 7.58 -9.11 -13.17
C ASP A 238 9.04 -9.56 -13.28
N GLU A 239 9.73 -9.19 -14.37
CA GLU A 239 11.18 -9.46 -14.54
C GLU A 239 12.01 -8.72 -13.49
N ALA A 240 11.65 -7.47 -13.17
CA ALA A 240 12.33 -6.67 -12.17
C ALA A 240 12.23 -7.30 -10.77
N LEU A 241 11.04 -7.78 -10.39
CA LEU A 241 10.82 -8.52 -9.15
C LEU A 241 11.68 -9.78 -9.12
N GLU A 242 11.64 -10.61 -10.16
CA GLU A 242 12.41 -11.86 -10.21
C GLU A 242 13.92 -11.59 -10.08
N ALA A 243 14.44 -10.60 -10.79
CA ALA A 243 15.84 -10.19 -10.74
C ALA A 243 16.25 -9.67 -9.36
N TRP A 244 15.42 -8.81 -8.75
CA TRP A 244 15.65 -8.33 -7.38
C TRP A 244 15.60 -9.46 -6.36
N TRP A 245 14.61 -10.35 -6.47
CA TRP A 245 14.45 -11.49 -5.57
C TRP A 245 15.64 -12.47 -5.67
N ALA A 246 16.21 -12.66 -6.86
CA ALA A 246 17.46 -13.41 -7.09
C ALA A 246 18.63 -12.91 -6.23
N THR A 247 18.69 -11.61 -5.91
CA THR A 247 19.76 -11.05 -5.08
C THR A 247 19.67 -11.42 -3.60
N LYS A 248 18.47 -11.80 -3.12
CA LYS A 248 18.19 -12.11 -1.71
C LYS A 248 18.64 -13.51 -1.29
N ASP A 249 19.17 -14.30 -2.23
CA ASP A 249 19.68 -15.65 -2.01
C ASP A 249 21.10 -15.66 -1.38
N ARG A 250 21.77 -14.50 -1.35
CA ARG A 250 23.11 -14.41 -0.77
C ARG A 250 22.99 -14.28 0.73
N ARG A 251 23.42 -15.33 1.47
CA ARG A 251 23.94 -15.15 2.82
C ARG A 251 24.92 -13.98 2.76
N SER A 252 24.61 -12.86 3.39
CA SER A 252 25.65 -11.88 3.72
C SER A 252 26.76 -12.67 4.39
N PRO A 253 28.00 -12.68 3.85
CA PRO A 253 29.09 -13.33 4.56
C PRO A 253 29.18 -12.63 5.91
N ALA A 254 29.06 -13.40 6.99
CA ALA A 254 29.29 -12.90 8.33
C ALA A 254 30.66 -12.21 8.35
N THR A 255 30.65 -10.89 8.50
CA THR A 255 31.85 -10.09 8.78
C THR A 255 32.15 -10.12 10.27
#